data_AF-A0A357LFF3-F1
#
_entry.id   AF-A0A357LFF3-F1
#
_cell.length_a   1.000
_cell.length_b   1.000
_cell.length_c   1.000
_cell.angle_alpha   90.00
_cell.angle_beta   90.00
_cell.angle_gamma   90.00
#
_symmetry.space_group_name_H-M   'P 1'
#
loop_
_entity.id
_entity.type
_entity.pdbx_description
1 polymer ?
#
loop_
_entity_poly.entity_id
_entity_poly.type
_entity_poly.pdbx_seq_one_letter_code
_entity_poly.pdbx_strand_id
1 'polypeptide(L)'
;MRTPLAVALTVSAFPALAAPLEDSALEAKARAIHERVMTLDTHVDIPLDYATAKADPGGFSQLQTDLPKMRAGGLDAAFFIVYTPQGPLTEEGYAGARAIAATRLSAIHRLVSAYPAEIALARSAKEARAIAKSGRKVAFIGMENAFPLGPDPQAGDVERLAAEGVRYAGITHFGHNQFGDSSNPNTEAGEVEAPNGGLTDKGRALVSMLNRSGIMVDVSHA
;
A
#
# COMPACT_ATOMS: atom_id res chain seq x y z
N MET A 1 -24.77 36.17 -41.37
CA MET A 1 -23.85 35.93 -40.24
C MET A 1 -24.63 35.19 -39.16
N ARG A 2 -24.27 33.94 -38.85
CA ARG A 2 -24.91 33.11 -37.82
C ARG A 2 -24.01 33.08 -36.58
N THR A 3 -24.53 33.53 -35.44
CA THR A 3 -23.87 33.49 -34.13
C THR A 3 -24.01 32.08 -33.55
N PRO A 4 -22.95 31.43 -33.04
CA PRO A 4 -23.09 30.15 -32.36
C PRO A 4 -23.52 30.39 -30.90
N LEU A 5 -24.52 29.62 -30.46
CA LEU A 5 -24.99 29.59 -29.09
C LEU A 5 -24.10 28.60 -28.31
N ALA A 6 -23.28 29.10 -27.38
CA ALA A 6 -22.51 28.24 -26.49
C ALA A 6 -23.41 27.72 -25.37
N VAL A 7 -23.67 26.42 -25.36
CA VAL A 7 -24.34 25.73 -24.25
C VAL A 7 -23.30 25.46 -23.16
N ALA A 8 -23.40 26.14 -22.03
CA ALA A 8 -22.60 25.84 -20.85
C ALA A 8 -23.19 24.60 -20.17
N LEU A 9 -22.48 23.45 -20.25
CA LEU A 9 -22.76 22.30 -19.41
C LEU A 9 -22.22 22.59 -18.00
N THR A 10 -23.10 22.90 -17.06
CA THR A 10 -22.78 22.86 -15.64
C THR A 10 -22.76 21.41 -15.17
N VAL A 11 -21.56 20.87 -14.94
CA VAL A 11 -21.38 19.60 -14.24
C VAL A 11 -21.57 19.87 -12.75
N SER A 12 -22.77 19.59 -12.23
CA SER A 12 -22.99 19.53 -10.78
C SER A 12 -22.34 18.26 -10.24
N ALA A 13 -21.20 18.42 -9.56
CA ALA A 13 -20.64 17.37 -8.72
C ALA A 13 -21.56 17.18 -7.50
N PHE A 14 -22.45 16.19 -7.56
CA PHE A 14 -23.12 15.71 -6.36
C PHE A 14 -22.10 14.93 -5.53
N PRO A 15 -21.86 15.28 -4.26
CA PRO A 15 -21.13 14.38 -3.38
C PRO A 15 -21.96 13.10 -3.30
N ALA A 16 -21.34 11.96 -3.65
CA ALA A 16 -21.92 10.65 -3.39
C ALA A 16 -21.98 10.47 -1.87
N LEU A 17 -23.02 11.02 -1.24
CA LEU A 17 -23.49 10.53 0.04
C LEU A 17 -23.89 9.08 -0.23
N ALA A 18 -23.16 8.14 0.38
CA ALA A 18 -23.59 6.75 0.40
C ALA A 18 -25.06 6.73 0.85
N ALA A 19 -25.94 6.21 0.01
CA ALA A 19 -27.33 6.04 0.38
C ALA A 19 -27.38 5.20 1.67
N PRO A 20 -28.28 5.52 2.64
CA PRO A 20 -28.49 4.64 3.77
C PRO A 20 -28.77 3.23 3.24
N LEU A 21 -28.20 2.20 3.89
CA LEU A 21 -28.57 0.84 3.54
C LEU A 21 -30.09 0.71 3.68
N GLU A 22 -30.75 0.11 2.69
CA GLU A 22 -32.23 0.01 2.66
C GLU A 22 -32.81 -0.70 3.90
N ASP A 23 -31.97 -1.45 4.63
CA ASP A 23 -32.29 -2.15 5.86
C ASP A 23 -31.51 -1.57 7.05
N SER A 24 -32.18 -0.75 7.86
CA SER A 24 -31.61 -0.13 9.07
C SER A 24 -31.23 -1.16 10.14
N ALA A 25 -31.86 -2.34 10.17
CA ALA A 25 -31.49 -3.42 11.06
C ALA A 25 -30.19 -4.09 10.60
N LEU A 26 -29.99 -4.23 9.29
CA LEU A 26 -28.73 -4.69 8.71
C LEU A 26 -27.59 -3.71 9.00
N GLU A 27 -27.84 -2.39 8.86
CA GLU A 27 -26.85 -1.37 9.19
C GLU A 27 -26.48 -1.40 10.68
N ALA A 28 -27.48 -1.44 11.57
CA ALA A 28 -27.24 -1.53 13.01
C ALA A 28 -26.44 -2.80 13.37
N LYS A 29 -26.74 -3.92 12.72
CA LYS A 29 -25.98 -5.17 12.89
C LYS A 29 -24.54 -5.03 12.39
N ALA A 30 -24.33 -4.42 11.22
CA ALA A 30 -22.99 -4.19 10.67
C ALA A 30 -22.18 -3.25 11.57
N ARG A 31 -22.77 -2.14 12.04
CA ARG A 31 -22.18 -1.20 12.99
C ARG A 31 -21.78 -1.90 14.28
N ALA A 32 -22.70 -2.69 14.85
CA ALA A 32 -22.42 -3.46 16.04
C ALA A 32 -21.28 -4.46 15.84
N ILE A 33 -21.11 -5.07 14.65
CA ILE A 33 -19.93 -5.91 14.36
C ILE A 33 -18.66 -5.08 14.28
N HIS A 34 -18.72 -3.97 13.55
CA HIS A 34 -17.60 -3.06 13.31
C HIS A 34 -17.00 -2.53 14.62
N GLU A 35 -17.83 -2.20 15.61
CA GLU A 35 -17.39 -1.63 16.89
C GLU A 35 -16.72 -2.65 17.84
N ARG A 36 -16.90 -3.97 17.63
CA ARG A 36 -16.30 -5.04 18.48
C ARG A 36 -15.08 -5.68 17.85
N VAL A 37 -14.84 -5.49 16.56
CA VAL A 37 -13.72 -6.11 15.85
C VAL A 37 -12.62 -5.08 15.61
N MET A 38 -11.38 -5.54 15.62
CA MET A 38 -10.28 -4.72 15.12
C MET A 38 -10.31 -4.79 13.59
N THR A 39 -10.48 -3.66 12.95
CA THR A 39 -10.52 -3.57 11.48
C THR A 39 -9.12 -3.39 10.91
N LEU A 40 -8.90 -3.96 9.72
CA LEU A 40 -7.62 -3.91 9.03
C LEU A 40 -7.87 -3.76 7.53
N ASP A 41 -7.20 -2.80 6.93
CA ASP A 41 -7.01 -2.74 5.48
C ASP A 41 -5.58 -3.20 5.14
N THR A 42 -5.43 -4.08 4.16
CA THR A 42 -4.14 -4.66 3.78
C THR A 42 -3.41 -3.86 2.70
N HIS A 43 -3.99 -2.81 2.13
CA HIS A 43 -3.38 -2.06 1.04
C HIS A 43 -3.85 -0.60 0.96
N VAL A 44 -3.15 0.30 1.66
CA VAL A 44 -3.36 1.75 1.57
C VAL A 44 -2.20 2.40 0.84
N ASP A 45 -2.44 2.76 -0.41
CA ASP A 45 -1.49 3.52 -1.21
C ASP A 45 -1.24 4.92 -0.66
N ILE A 46 0.01 5.35 -0.77
CA ILE A 46 0.45 6.68 -0.34
C ILE A 46 1.18 7.42 -1.47
N PRO A 47 0.96 8.75 -1.60
CA PRO A 47 1.71 9.55 -2.55
C PRO A 47 3.18 9.72 -2.11
N LEU A 48 4.05 10.12 -3.03
CA LEU A 48 5.48 10.32 -2.72
C LEU A 48 5.73 11.43 -1.68
N ASP A 49 4.83 12.40 -1.58
CA ASP A 49 4.90 13.50 -0.61
C ASP A 49 4.05 13.25 0.65
N TYR A 50 3.64 12.01 0.92
CA TYR A 50 2.86 11.62 2.09
C TYR A 50 3.52 11.99 3.42
N ALA A 51 2.72 12.41 4.40
CA ALA A 51 3.18 12.92 5.70
C ALA A 51 4.10 14.15 5.59
N THR A 52 3.98 14.93 4.52
CA THR A 52 4.51 16.31 4.42
C THR A 52 3.37 17.32 4.51
N ALA A 53 3.70 18.61 4.56
CA ALA A 53 2.69 19.68 4.46
C ALA A 53 1.83 19.62 3.18
N LYS A 54 2.26 18.94 2.11
CA LYS A 54 1.48 18.78 0.86
C LYS A 54 0.43 17.68 0.95
N ALA A 55 0.70 16.63 1.72
CA ALA A 55 -0.16 15.47 1.89
C ALA A 55 -0.12 14.99 3.34
N ASP A 56 -0.66 15.83 4.23
CA ASP A 56 -0.64 15.61 5.67
C ASP A 56 -1.85 14.76 6.13
N PRO A 57 -1.65 13.54 6.64
CA PRO A 57 -2.73 12.68 7.11
C PRO A 57 -3.21 13.01 8.53
N GLY A 58 -2.64 14.02 9.21
CA GLY A 58 -3.12 14.44 10.54
C GLY A 58 -4.50 15.12 10.51
N GLY A 59 -4.81 15.80 9.41
CA GLY A 59 -6.07 16.49 9.18
C GLY A 59 -6.94 15.82 8.12
N PHE A 60 -8.17 16.34 7.94
CA PHE A 60 -9.01 15.96 6.82
C PHE A 60 -8.39 16.48 5.53
N SER A 61 -8.10 15.57 4.59
CA SER A 61 -7.44 15.87 3.33
C SER A 61 -8.18 15.28 2.13
N GLN A 62 -7.59 15.40 0.94
CA GLN A 62 -8.04 14.69 -0.27
C GLN A 62 -7.59 13.22 -0.31
N LEU A 63 -6.74 12.79 0.62
CA LEU A 63 -6.39 11.38 0.77
C LEU A 63 -7.63 10.57 1.12
N GLN A 64 -7.73 9.36 0.59
CA GLN A 64 -8.83 8.44 0.95
C GLN A 64 -8.68 7.94 2.39
N THR A 65 -7.43 7.84 2.87
CA THR A 65 -7.10 7.44 4.24
C THR A 65 -6.27 8.55 4.92
N ASP A 66 -6.85 9.16 5.94
CA ASP A 66 -6.18 10.05 6.90
C ASP A 66 -6.64 9.74 8.33
N LEU A 67 -5.93 10.21 9.36
CA LEU A 67 -6.21 9.85 10.75
C LEU A 67 -7.64 10.24 11.19
N PRO A 68 -8.19 11.42 10.82
CA PRO A 68 -9.60 11.71 11.07
C PRO A 68 -10.57 10.73 10.40
N LYS A 69 -10.37 10.37 9.13
CA LYS A 69 -11.20 9.38 8.44
C LYS A 69 -11.05 7.98 9.04
N MET A 70 -9.84 7.57 9.45
CA MET A 70 -9.62 6.30 10.15
C MET A 70 -10.40 6.26 11.48
N ARG A 71 -10.47 7.37 12.22
CA ARG A 71 -11.29 7.46 13.42
C ARG A 71 -12.78 7.39 13.10
N ALA A 72 -13.25 8.24 12.19
CA ALA A 72 -14.67 8.33 11.83
C ALA A 72 -15.21 7.02 11.24
N GLY A 73 -14.43 6.36 10.39
CA GLY A 73 -14.76 5.09 9.76
C GLY A 73 -14.45 3.87 10.62
N GLY A 74 -13.88 4.02 11.81
CA GLY A 74 -13.48 2.91 12.68
C GLY A 74 -12.46 1.97 12.02
N LEU A 75 -11.50 2.51 11.24
CA LEU A 75 -10.35 1.77 10.73
C LEU A 75 -9.25 1.76 11.79
N ASP A 76 -8.90 0.59 12.33
CA ASP A 76 -7.93 0.47 13.42
C ASP A 76 -6.50 0.25 12.94
N ALA A 77 -6.35 -0.49 11.84
CA ALA A 77 -5.06 -0.82 11.28
C ALA A 77 -5.06 -0.69 9.76
N ALA A 78 -3.92 -0.30 9.20
CA ALA A 78 -3.69 -0.32 7.77
C ALA A 78 -2.25 -0.72 7.45
N PHE A 79 -2.05 -1.45 6.36
CA PHE A 79 -0.76 -1.54 5.70
C PHE A 79 -0.59 -0.33 4.78
N PHE A 80 0.39 0.52 5.08
CA PHE A 80 0.79 1.63 4.23
C PHE A 80 1.87 1.17 3.26
N ILE A 81 1.71 1.49 1.98
CA ILE A 81 2.39 0.75 0.92
C ILE A 81 3.62 1.47 0.38
N VAL A 82 4.73 0.76 0.39
CA VAL A 82 5.95 1.07 -0.34
C VAL A 82 5.80 0.52 -1.76
N TYR A 83 4.95 1.18 -2.54
CA TYR A 83 4.73 0.86 -3.95
C TYR A 83 5.91 1.33 -4.80
N THR A 84 6.28 0.58 -5.83
CA THR A 84 7.19 1.05 -6.88
C THR A 84 6.68 0.64 -8.27
N PRO A 85 6.53 1.58 -9.23
CA PRO A 85 6.20 1.21 -10.60
C PRO A 85 7.28 0.32 -11.21
N GLN A 86 6.86 -0.61 -12.07
CA GLN A 86 7.78 -1.42 -12.84
C GLN A 86 8.51 -0.56 -13.87
N GLY A 87 9.80 -0.84 -14.06
CA GLY A 87 10.64 -0.18 -15.06
C GLY A 87 11.55 -1.17 -15.77
N PRO A 88 12.46 -0.67 -16.63
CA PRO A 88 13.45 -1.50 -17.30
C PRO A 88 14.33 -2.25 -16.29
N LEU A 89 14.66 -3.52 -16.59
CA LEU A 89 15.55 -4.35 -15.78
C LEU A 89 17.02 -3.97 -16.01
N THR A 90 17.35 -2.73 -15.68
CA THR A 90 18.69 -2.13 -15.82
C THR A 90 19.12 -1.53 -14.49
N GLU A 91 20.43 -1.32 -14.32
CA GLU A 91 20.98 -0.68 -13.10
C GLU A 91 20.34 0.68 -12.80
N GLU A 92 20.07 1.48 -13.83
CA GLU A 92 19.37 2.76 -13.69
C GLU A 92 17.92 2.58 -13.24
N GLY A 93 17.18 1.63 -13.83
CA GLY A 93 15.81 1.30 -13.44
C GLY A 93 15.72 0.85 -11.98
N TYR A 94 16.62 -0.04 -11.56
CA TYR A 94 16.73 -0.47 -10.17
C TYR A 94 17.08 0.68 -9.22
N ALA A 95 17.99 1.58 -9.61
CA ALA A 95 18.37 2.72 -8.79
C ALA A 95 17.19 3.70 -8.57
N GLY A 96 16.44 4.01 -9.64
CA GLY A 96 15.24 4.84 -9.55
C GLY A 96 14.16 4.20 -8.68
N ALA A 97 13.94 2.89 -8.86
CA ALA A 97 13.01 2.10 -8.04
C ALA A 97 13.38 2.11 -6.55
N ARG A 98 14.66 1.93 -6.22
CA ARG A 98 15.16 2.04 -4.83
C ARG A 98 14.89 3.41 -4.21
N ALA A 99 15.11 4.49 -4.96
CA ALA A 99 14.88 5.85 -4.47
C ALA A 99 13.39 6.10 -4.16
N ILE A 100 12.49 5.59 -5.03
CA ILE A 100 11.04 5.63 -4.80
C ILE A 100 10.65 4.86 -3.54
N ALA A 101 11.13 3.61 -3.41
CA ALA A 101 10.84 2.77 -2.26
C ALA A 101 11.33 3.41 -0.95
N ALA A 102 12.57 3.92 -0.93
CA ALA A 102 13.13 4.61 0.23
C ALA A 102 12.33 5.86 0.62
N THR A 103 11.81 6.60 -0.37
CA THR A 103 10.97 7.78 -0.14
C THR A 103 9.67 7.41 0.56
N ARG A 104 8.96 6.39 0.08
CA ARG A 104 7.70 5.92 0.70
C ARG A 104 7.92 5.30 2.07
N LEU A 105 8.97 4.50 2.24
CA LEU A 105 9.32 3.94 3.55
C LEU A 105 9.58 5.06 4.58
N SER A 106 10.36 6.07 4.18
CA SER A 106 10.62 7.25 5.03
C SER A 106 9.34 8.02 5.35
N ALA A 107 8.40 8.12 4.41
CA ALA A 107 7.10 8.77 4.63
C ALA A 107 6.26 8.04 5.69
N ILE A 108 6.26 6.72 5.72
CA ILE A 108 5.54 5.93 6.73
C ILE A 108 6.20 6.09 8.12
N HIS A 109 7.52 6.08 8.19
CA HIS A 109 8.23 6.39 9.44
C HIS A 109 7.94 7.81 9.93
N ARG A 110 7.86 8.78 9.01
CA ARG A 110 7.50 10.16 9.33
C ARG A 110 6.08 10.27 9.89
N LEU A 111 5.10 9.57 9.30
CA LEU A 111 3.73 9.49 9.82
C LEU A 111 3.71 9.13 11.30
N VAL A 112 4.31 7.99 11.67
CA VAL A 112 4.27 7.50 13.06
C VAL A 112 5.10 8.36 14.01
N SER A 113 6.10 9.07 13.51
CA SER A 113 6.93 9.98 14.32
C SER A 113 6.26 11.34 14.53
N ALA A 114 5.50 11.83 13.54
CA ALA A 114 4.77 13.09 13.64
C ALA A 114 3.51 12.97 14.51
N TYR A 115 2.88 11.80 14.52
CA TYR A 115 1.62 11.54 15.22
C TYR A 115 1.70 10.41 16.27
N PRO A 116 2.66 10.43 17.21
CA PRO A 116 2.96 9.30 18.10
C PRO A 116 1.82 8.98 19.10
N ALA A 117 0.98 9.98 19.38
CA ALA A 117 -0.20 9.86 20.23
C ALA A 117 -1.41 9.26 19.48
N GLU A 118 -1.39 9.22 18.15
CA GLU A 118 -2.53 8.82 17.32
C GLU A 118 -2.29 7.52 16.58
N ILE A 119 -1.05 7.23 16.15
CA ILE A 119 -0.71 6.05 15.36
C ILE A 119 0.67 5.52 15.75
N ALA A 120 0.87 4.20 15.68
CA ALA A 120 2.17 3.57 15.90
C ALA A 120 2.42 2.40 14.94
N LEU A 121 3.70 2.17 14.66
CA LEU A 121 4.15 1.07 13.81
C LEU A 121 4.07 -0.26 14.57
N ALA A 122 3.44 -1.27 13.97
CA ALA A 122 3.45 -2.65 14.44
C ALA A 122 4.31 -3.54 13.54
N ARG A 123 5.03 -4.47 14.18
CA ARG A 123 5.82 -5.52 13.52
C ARG A 123 5.26 -6.93 13.76
N SER A 124 4.18 -7.03 14.53
CA SER A 124 3.52 -8.31 14.82
C SER A 124 2.05 -8.11 15.16
N ALA A 125 1.26 -9.17 15.07
CA ALA A 125 -0.13 -9.15 15.52
C ALA A 125 -0.26 -8.81 17.02
N LYS A 126 0.72 -9.22 17.85
CA LYS A 126 0.75 -8.90 19.28
C LYS A 126 0.94 -7.39 19.50
N GLU A 127 1.88 -6.78 18.80
CA GLU A 127 2.10 -5.33 18.87
C GLU A 127 0.88 -4.55 18.36
N ALA A 128 0.31 -4.97 17.23
CA ALA A 128 -0.89 -4.34 16.68
C ALA A 128 -2.06 -4.34 17.68
N ARG A 129 -2.33 -5.49 18.32
CA ARG A 129 -3.34 -5.58 19.38
C ARG A 129 -3.02 -4.69 20.58
N ALA A 130 -1.75 -4.56 20.96
CA ALA A 130 -1.33 -3.70 22.07
C ALA A 130 -1.51 -2.20 21.74
N ILE A 131 -1.16 -1.80 20.52
CA ILE A 131 -1.33 -0.42 20.02
C ILE A 131 -2.81 -0.07 19.92
N ALA A 132 -3.63 -0.94 19.32
CA ALA A 132 -5.07 -0.73 19.21
C ALA A 132 -5.73 -0.58 20.60
N LYS A 133 -5.33 -1.41 21.57
CA LYS A 133 -5.80 -1.30 22.98
C LYS A 133 -5.42 0.01 23.65
N SER A 134 -4.35 0.69 23.20
CA SER A 134 -3.97 2.00 23.71
C SER A 134 -4.81 3.14 23.10
N GLY A 135 -5.79 2.85 22.25
CA GLY A 135 -6.60 3.83 21.52
C GLY A 135 -5.89 4.42 20.30
N ARG A 136 -4.69 3.95 19.95
CA ARG A 136 -3.94 4.39 18.77
C ARG A 136 -4.26 3.54 17.56
N LYS A 137 -4.14 4.14 16.38
CA LYS A 137 -4.17 3.44 15.10
C LYS A 137 -2.88 2.65 14.90
N VAL A 138 -2.96 1.62 14.08
CA VAL A 138 -1.84 0.74 13.77
C VAL A 138 -1.40 0.97 12.33
N ALA A 139 -0.14 1.31 12.15
CA ALA A 139 0.52 1.25 10.86
C ALA A 139 1.27 -0.08 10.75
N PHE A 140 1.03 -0.81 9.67
CA PHE A 140 1.95 -1.81 9.14
C PHE A 140 2.59 -1.27 7.86
N ILE A 141 3.69 -1.88 7.42
CA ILE A 141 4.34 -1.54 6.15
C ILE A 141 4.25 -2.75 5.22
N GLY A 142 3.71 -2.53 4.04
CA GLY A 142 3.73 -3.47 2.91
C GLY A 142 4.65 -2.97 1.81
N MET A 143 5.36 -3.86 1.12
CA MET A 143 6.12 -3.53 -0.08
C MET A 143 5.40 -4.12 -1.29
N GLU A 144 5.03 -3.28 -2.25
CA GLU A 144 4.38 -3.71 -3.48
C GLU A 144 5.36 -3.54 -4.64
N ASN A 145 5.56 -4.64 -5.38
CA ASN A 145 6.64 -4.87 -6.32
C ASN A 145 8.03 -5.05 -5.67
N ALA A 146 8.63 -6.23 -5.85
CA ALA A 146 9.99 -6.52 -5.38
C ALA A 146 11.09 -5.94 -6.30
N PHE A 147 10.74 -5.33 -7.44
CA PHE A 147 11.67 -4.71 -8.39
C PHE A 147 12.78 -3.84 -7.75
N PRO A 148 12.53 -3.00 -6.73
CA PRO A 148 13.57 -2.21 -6.06
C PRO A 148 14.69 -3.02 -5.39
N LEU A 149 14.49 -4.30 -5.11
CA LEU A 149 15.53 -5.15 -4.51
C LEU A 149 16.72 -5.39 -5.43
N GLY A 150 16.60 -5.03 -6.71
CA GLY A 150 17.65 -5.23 -7.70
C GLY A 150 17.79 -6.69 -8.12
N PRO A 151 18.79 -7.01 -8.95
CA PRO A 151 18.88 -8.31 -9.60
C PRO A 151 19.27 -9.43 -8.64
N ASP A 152 20.02 -9.16 -7.58
CA ASP A 152 20.62 -10.19 -6.72
C ASP A 152 20.63 -9.76 -5.23
N PRO A 153 19.44 -9.57 -4.61
CA PRO A 153 19.36 -9.20 -3.20
C PRO A 153 19.93 -10.30 -2.31
N GLN A 154 20.59 -9.90 -1.23
CA GLN A 154 21.13 -10.81 -0.23
C GLN A 154 20.17 -10.94 0.95
N ALA A 155 20.35 -11.97 1.78
CA ALA A 155 19.52 -12.17 2.97
C ALA A 155 19.51 -10.94 3.90
N GLY A 156 20.66 -10.28 4.06
CA GLY A 156 20.80 -9.06 4.85
C GLY A 156 19.98 -7.87 4.34
N ASP A 157 19.67 -7.82 3.03
CA ASP A 157 18.78 -6.79 2.48
C ASP A 157 17.34 -7.01 2.92
N VAL A 158 16.87 -8.26 2.91
CA VAL A 158 15.51 -8.62 3.34
C VAL A 158 15.35 -8.51 4.86
N GLU A 159 16.40 -8.86 5.61
CA GLU A 159 16.45 -8.66 7.07
C GLU A 159 16.38 -7.17 7.44
N ARG A 160 17.06 -6.31 6.68
CA ARG A 160 16.99 -4.85 6.86
C ARG A 160 15.55 -4.35 6.66
N LEU A 161 14.86 -4.79 5.61
CA LEU A 161 13.44 -4.44 5.40
C LEU A 161 12.55 -4.90 6.56
N ALA A 162 12.79 -6.11 7.08
CA ALA A 162 12.07 -6.60 8.25
C ALA A 162 12.36 -5.74 9.51
N ALA A 163 13.59 -5.26 9.69
CA ALA A 163 13.96 -4.37 10.80
C ALA A 163 13.28 -3.00 10.69
N GLU A 164 13.26 -2.44 9.47
CA GLU A 164 12.56 -1.20 9.12
C GLU A 164 11.03 -1.33 9.31
N GLY A 165 10.49 -2.54 9.23
CA GLY A 165 9.12 -2.86 9.64
C GLY A 165 8.23 -3.37 8.53
N VAL A 166 8.77 -3.65 7.35
CA VAL A 166 8.06 -4.32 6.25
C VAL A 166 7.58 -5.69 6.71
N ARG A 167 6.29 -5.98 6.56
CA ARG A 167 5.67 -7.25 7.02
C ARG A 167 4.94 -8.03 5.94
N TYR A 168 4.80 -7.47 4.74
CA TYR A 168 4.66 -8.27 3.54
C TYR A 168 5.44 -7.67 2.37
N ALA A 169 5.73 -8.49 1.38
CA ALA A 169 6.25 -8.05 0.08
C ALA A 169 5.54 -8.79 -1.06
N GLY A 170 5.03 -8.04 -2.03
CA GLY A 170 4.54 -8.56 -3.31
C GLY A 170 5.69 -8.79 -4.27
N ILE A 171 5.65 -9.89 -5.03
CA ILE A 171 6.72 -10.25 -5.97
C ILE A 171 6.73 -9.30 -7.17
N THR A 172 5.58 -9.09 -7.80
CA THR A 172 5.41 -8.29 -9.03
C THR A 172 4.40 -7.16 -8.81
N HIS A 173 4.24 -6.31 -9.83
CA HIS A 173 3.10 -5.41 -10.01
C HIS A 173 2.69 -5.52 -11.50
N PHE A 174 2.26 -4.45 -12.16
CA PHE A 174 2.11 -4.43 -13.62
C PHE A 174 3.46 -4.48 -14.33
N GLY A 175 3.66 -5.55 -15.10
CA GLY A 175 4.91 -5.89 -15.75
C GLY A 175 5.72 -6.94 -15.00
N HIS A 176 6.43 -7.77 -15.76
CA HIS A 176 7.33 -8.79 -15.21
C HIS A 176 8.54 -8.14 -14.55
N ASN A 177 9.18 -8.87 -13.64
CA ASN A 177 10.45 -8.44 -13.07
C ASN A 177 11.44 -9.61 -12.92
N GLN A 178 12.60 -9.34 -12.35
CA GLN A 178 13.67 -10.33 -12.18
C GLN A 178 13.29 -11.54 -11.30
N PHE A 179 12.19 -11.45 -10.56
CA PHE A 179 11.73 -12.47 -9.61
C PHE A 179 10.57 -13.31 -10.13
N GLY A 180 9.76 -12.81 -11.06
CA GLY A 180 8.67 -13.60 -11.62
C GLY A 180 7.79 -12.88 -12.62
N ASP A 181 6.82 -13.66 -13.08
CA ASP A 181 5.78 -13.23 -13.99
C ASP A 181 4.66 -12.49 -13.25
N SER A 182 4.07 -11.53 -13.95
CA SER A 182 2.94 -10.72 -13.50
C SER A 182 1.68 -11.21 -14.23
N SER A 183 0.53 -11.18 -13.56
CA SER A 183 -0.77 -11.38 -14.20
C SER A 183 -1.18 -10.23 -15.13
N ASN A 184 -0.41 -9.14 -15.15
CA ASN A 184 -0.58 -8.00 -16.04
C ASN A 184 0.73 -7.68 -16.78
N PRO A 185 1.13 -8.49 -17.78
CA PRO A 185 2.31 -8.22 -18.58
C PRO A 185 2.20 -6.87 -19.30
N ASN A 186 3.33 -6.17 -19.44
CA ASN A 186 3.41 -4.96 -20.24
C ASN A 186 3.52 -5.30 -21.73
N THR A 187 2.36 -5.52 -22.36
CA THR A 187 2.28 -5.87 -23.78
C THR A 187 2.81 -4.76 -24.71
N GLU A 188 2.75 -3.49 -24.29
CA GLU A 188 3.32 -2.37 -25.04
C GLU A 188 4.85 -2.42 -25.09
N ALA A 189 5.47 -2.93 -24.02
CA ALA A 189 6.91 -3.20 -23.95
C ALA A 189 7.30 -4.57 -24.55
N GLY A 190 6.34 -5.32 -25.11
CA GLY A 190 6.57 -6.62 -25.73
C GLY A 190 6.66 -7.79 -24.75
N GLU A 191 6.21 -7.62 -23.50
CA GLU A 191 6.10 -8.75 -22.58
C GLU A 191 5.03 -9.74 -23.05
N VAL A 192 5.34 -11.02 -22.94
CA VAL A 192 4.43 -12.13 -23.25
C VAL A 192 3.85 -12.69 -21.96
N GLU A 193 2.79 -13.48 -22.06
CA GLU A 193 2.20 -14.11 -20.87
C GLU A 193 3.13 -15.18 -20.28
N ALA A 194 3.37 -15.10 -18.97
CA ALA A 194 4.04 -16.10 -18.15
C ALA A 194 5.34 -16.72 -18.74
N PRO A 195 6.34 -15.91 -19.15
CA PRO A 195 7.57 -16.41 -19.80
C PRO A 195 8.40 -17.34 -18.90
N ASN A 196 8.23 -17.27 -17.58
CA ASN A 196 8.94 -18.12 -16.61
C ASN A 196 8.03 -19.22 -16.00
N GLY A 197 6.74 -19.22 -16.32
CA GLY A 197 5.75 -20.08 -15.67
C GLY A 197 5.54 -19.74 -14.19
N GLY A 198 5.70 -18.48 -13.81
CA GLY A 198 5.59 -17.99 -12.42
C GLY A 198 6.92 -17.43 -11.90
N LEU A 199 7.45 -18.00 -10.82
CA LEU A 199 8.70 -17.52 -10.21
C LEU A 199 9.94 -17.94 -11.01
N THR A 200 10.90 -17.03 -11.13
CA THR A 200 12.27 -17.34 -11.54
C THR A 200 13.02 -18.08 -10.40
N ASP A 201 14.23 -18.58 -10.67
CA ASP A 201 15.09 -19.11 -9.59
C ASP A 201 15.42 -18.02 -8.55
N LYS A 202 15.60 -16.78 -8.99
CA LYS A 202 15.78 -15.61 -8.11
C LYS A 202 14.52 -15.35 -7.28
N GLY A 203 13.33 -15.49 -7.87
CA GLY A 203 12.06 -15.38 -7.15
C GLY A 203 11.89 -16.44 -6.07
N ARG A 204 12.23 -17.70 -6.37
CA ARG A 204 12.23 -18.80 -5.38
C ARG A 204 13.20 -18.51 -4.22
N ALA A 205 14.38 -17.98 -4.54
CA ALA A 205 15.35 -17.56 -3.53
C ALA A 205 14.81 -16.39 -2.68
N LEU A 206 14.17 -15.41 -3.30
CA LEU A 206 13.54 -14.27 -2.61
C LEU A 206 12.43 -14.72 -1.66
N VAL A 207 11.50 -15.57 -2.11
CA VAL A 207 10.46 -16.15 -1.26
C VAL A 207 11.06 -16.84 -0.03
N SER A 208 12.17 -17.58 -0.23
CA SER A 208 12.87 -18.22 0.88
C SER A 208 13.49 -17.22 1.87
N MET A 209 14.00 -16.08 1.38
CA MET A 209 14.50 -15.00 2.23
C MET A 209 13.37 -14.32 3.00
N LEU A 210 12.25 -14.00 2.35
CA LEU A 210 11.07 -13.40 2.96
C LEU A 210 10.52 -14.28 4.10
N ASN A 211 10.37 -15.58 3.85
CA ASN A 211 9.92 -16.55 4.84
C ASN A 211 10.84 -16.59 6.08
N ARG A 212 12.16 -16.56 5.88
CA ARG A 212 13.12 -16.55 6.99
C ARG A 212 13.06 -15.26 7.81
N SER A 213 12.83 -14.13 7.16
CA SER A 213 12.74 -12.82 7.82
C SER A 213 11.35 -12.51 8.41
N GLY A 214 10.38 -13.43 8.28
CA GLY A 214 9.02 -13.23 8.78
C GLY A 214 8.24 -12.16 8.01
N ILE A 215 8.54 -11.97 6.73
CA ILE A 215 7.80 -11.12 5.81
C ILE A 215 6.85 -12.01 5.01
N MET A 216 5.55 -11.72 5.04
CA MET A 216 4.55 -12.47 4.27
C MET A 216 4.76 -12.24 2.77
N VAL A 217 4.60 -13.29 1.98
CA VAL A 217 4.57 -13.18 0.51
C VAL A 217 3.15 -12.79 0.10
N ASP A 218 3.02 -11.63 -0.52
CA ASP A 218 1.77 -11.23 -1.18
C ASP A 218 1.80 -11.70 -2.65
N VAL A 219 0.69 -12.26 -3.10
CA VAL A 219 0.50 -12.83 -4.44
C VAL A 219 -0.37 -11.97 -5.32
N SER A 220 -0.86 -10.84 -4.83
CA SER A 220 -1.50 -9.82 -5.66
C SER A 220 -0.54 -9.39 -6.78
N HIS A 221 -1.05 -9.20 -7.99
CA HIS A 221 -0.32 -8.95 -9.24
C HIS A 221 0.56 -10.08 -9.81
N ALA A 222 0.79 -11.18 -9.09
CA ALA A 222 1.49 -12.35 -9.60
C ALA A 222 0.59 -13.26 -10.43
#